data_AF-A0A1Y2CBC1-F1
#
_entry.id   AF-A0A1Y2CBC1-F1
#
_cell.length_a   1.000
_cell.length_b   1.000
_cell.length_c   1.000
_cell.angle_alpha   90.00
_cell.angle_beta   90.00
_cell.angle_gamma   90.00
#
_symmetry.space_group_name_H-M   'P 1'
#
loop_
_entity.id
_entity.type
_entity.pdbx_description
1 polymer ?
#
loop_
_entity_poly.entity_id
_entity_poly.type
_entity_poly.pdbx_seq_one_letter_code
_entity_poly.pdbx_strand_id
1 'polypeptide(L)'
;MDIYKLLKSLPLLKNYGKDIDLWIYDFEEVMDLWDIQNPKRRLAFMKECVDYGPKEVLKRVEENCKNKTYPSIQIIKEEIEKYLRITQNDKIWELKQMKIKTNESISIFNINYIRKYKNIDEEMRKLITVEDYINSIKPRIYPCLKVPKQVSKDKK
;
A
#
# COMPACT_ATOMS: atom_id res chain seq x y z
N MET A 1 12.70 -22.61 -13.29
CA MET A 1 12.63 -21.35 -12.54
C MET A 1 14.02 -20.78 -12.45
N ASP A 2 14.26 -19.60 -13.05
CA ASP A 2 15.55 -18.91 -12.94
C ASP A 2 15.57 -18.14 -11.61
N ILE A 3 16.20 -18.75 -10.59
CA ILE A 3 16.22 -18.23 -9.22
C ILE A 3 16.89 -16.84 -9.17
N TYR A 4 17.90 -16.60 -10.00
CA TYR A 4 18.59 -15.30 -10.02
C TYR A 4 17.70 -14.19 -10.56
N LYS A 5 16.89 -14.48 -11.59
CA LYS A 5 15.89 -13.52 -12.09
C LYS A 5 14.80 -13.26 -11.06
N LEU A 6 14.30 -14.30 -10.38
CA LEU A 6 13.33 -14.15 -9.30
C LEU A 6 13.85 -13.25 -8.18
N LEU A 7 15.05 -13.54 -7.66
CA LEU A 7 15.67 -12.77 -6.58
C LEU A 7 15.88 -11.30 -6.96
N LYS A 8 16.20 -11.01 -8.23
CA LYS A 8 16.31 -9.64 -8.74
C LYS A 8 14.96 -8.93 -8.87
N SER A 9 13.88 -9.67 -9.06
CA SER A 9 12.52 -9.11 -9.14
C SER A 9 11.84 -8.90 -7.77
N LEU A 10 12.47 -9.35 -6.68
CA LEU A 10 11.86 -9.22 -5.35
C LEU A 10 11.70 -7.75 -4.93
N PRO A 11 10.49 -7.34 -4.50
CA PRO A 11 10.24 -5.98 -4.05
C PRO A 11 10.78 -5.78 -2.63
N LEU A 12 11.91 -5.09 -2.51
CA LEU A 12 12.51 -4.82 -1.20
C LEU A 12 11.72 -3.74 -0.45
N LEU A 13 11.25 -4.05 0.76
CA LEU A 13 10.39 -3.18 1.59
C LEU A 13 10.98 -1.76 1.79
N LYS A 14 12.31 -1.65 1.92
CA LYS A 14 13.00 -0.36 2.08
C LYS A 14 12.73 0.63 0.93
N ASN A 15 12.35 0.14 -0.25
CA ASN A 15 12.03 0.98 -1.42
C ASN A 15 10.61 1.58 -1.37
N TYR A 16 9.77 1.10 -0.46
CA TYR A 16 8.36 1.50 -0.34
C TYR A 16 8.09 2.46 0.82
N GLY A 17 9.06 2.66 1.71
CA GLY A 17 8.92 3.54 2.87
C GLY A 17 7.82 3.07 3.81
N LYS A 18 6.72 3.84 3.89
CA LYS A 18 5.54 3.52 4.71
C LYS A 18 4.39 2.86 3.94
N ASP A 19 4.50 2.67 2.62
CA ASP A 19 3.43 2.09 1.79
C ASP A 19 3.49 0.54 1.79
N ILE A 20 3.11 -0.06 2.92
CA ILE A 20 3.15 -1.52 3.12
C ILE A 20 2.19 -2.24 2.16
N ASP A 21 1.05 -1.63 1.84
CA ASP A 21 0.10 -2.18 0.89
C ASP A 21 0.65 -2.29 -0.53
N LEU A 22 1.41 -1.29 -0.98
CA LEU A 22 2.01 -1.35 -2.31
C LEU A 22 3.10 -2.42 -2.36
N TRP A 23 3.90 -2.49 -1.29
CA TRP A 23 4.92 -3.53 -1.16
C TRP A 23 4.31 -4.93 -1.20
N ILE A 24 3.21 -5.16 -0.48
CA ILE A 24 2.49 -6.44 -0.49
C ILE A 24 1.88 -6.73 -1.87
N TYR A 25 1.29 -5.72 -2.52
CA TYR A 25 0.72 -5.87 -3.85
C TYR A 25 1.79 -6.31 -4.86
N ASP A 26 2.92 -5.60 -4.92
CA ASP A 26 4.02 -5.94 -5.82
C ASP A 26 4.63 -7.30 -5.47
N PHE A 27 4.68 -7.66 -4.18
CA PHE A 27 5.15 -8.96 -3.75
C PHE A 27 4.26 -10.09 -4.28
N GLU A 28 2.94 -9.95 -4.14
CA GLU A 28 1.97 -10.94 -4.63
C GLU A 28 2.02 -11.05 -6.17
N GLU A 29 2.14 -9.94 -6.89
CA GLU A 29 2.31 -9.98 -8.36
C GLU A 29 3.57 -10.75 -8.78
N VAL A 30 4.69 -10.55 -8.08
CA VAL A 30 5.91 -11.32 -8.35
C VAL A 30 5.68 -12.79 -8.02
N MET A 31 5.06 -13.13 -6.88
CA MET A 31 4.79 -14.54 -6.54
C MET A 31 3.89 -15.21 -7.59
N ASP A 32 2.88 -14.51 -8.10
CA ASP A 32 1.97 -15.02 -9.13
C ASP A 32 2.66 -15.16 -10.50
N LEU A 33 3.46 -14.17 -10.90
CA LEU A 33 4.23 -14.21 -12.15
C LEU A 33 5.20 -15.41 -12.21
N TRP A 34 5.72 -15.82 -11.05
CA TRP A 34 6.62 -16.97 -10.93
C TRP A 34 5.92 -18.27 -10.52
N ASP A 35 4.57 -18.28 -10.47
CA ASP A 35 3.73 -19.42 -10.08
C ASP A 35 4.09 -20.02 -8.71
N ILE A 36 4.42 -19.16 -7.75
CA ILE A 36 4.78 -19.55 -6.38
C ILE A 36 3.52 -19.46 -5.51
N GLN A 37 2.70 -20.52 -5.51
CA GLN A 37 1.46 -20.56 -4.73
C GLN A 37 1.63 -21.13 -3.30
N ASN A 38 2.75 -21.80 -3.02
CA ASN A 38 2.97 -22.45 -1.73
C ASN A 38 3.21 -21.39 -0.61
N PRO A 39 2.38 -21.36 0.46
CA PRO A 39 2.49 -20.31 1.49
C PRO A 39 3.82 -20.32 2.24
N LYS A 40 4.44 -21.49 2.45
CA LYS A 40 5.78 -21.60 3.06
C LYS A 40 6.83 -20.90 2.22
N ARG A 41 6.80 -21.13 0.90
CA ARG A 41 7.74 -20.52 -0.03
C ARG A 41 7.52 -19.02 -0.13
N ARG A 42 6.26 -18.57 -0.20
CA ARG A 42 5.94 -17.13 -0.17
C ARG A 42 6.50 -16.47 1.08
N LEU A 43 6.27 -17.03 2.26
CA LEU A 43 6.82 -16.46 3.51
C LEU A 43 8.36 -16.44 3.52
N ALA A 44 9.01 -17.48 2.98
CA ALA A 44 10.46 -17.50 2.86
C ALA A 44 10.97 -16.36 1.95
N PHE A 45 10.35 -16.13 0.78
CA PHE A 45 10.72 -15.01 -0.09
C PHE A 45 10.39 -13.66 0.52
N MET A 46 9.28 -13.54 1.23
CA MET A 46 8.91 -12.29 1.93
C MET A 46 9.96 -11.90 2.98
N LYS A 47 10.56 -12.88 3.67
CA LYS A 47 11.68 -12.65 4.60
C LYS A 47 12.97 -12.19 3.92
N GLU A 48 13.13 -12.44 2.62
CA GLU A 48 14.24 -11.92 1.81
C GLU A 48 13.94 -10.52 1.26
N CYS A 49 12.66 -10.11 1.26
CA CYS A 49 12.24 -8.77 0.84
C CYS A 49 12.40 -7.70 1.94
N VAL A 50 12.76 -8.08 3.16
CA VAL A 50 12.81 -7.18 4.31
C VAL A 50 14.15 -7.18 5.02
N ASP A 51 14.49 -6.05 5.65
CA ASP A 51 15.68 -5.92 6.50
C ASP A 51 15.53 -6.68 7.83
N TYR A 52 16.61 -6.75 8.62
CA TYR A 52 16.68 -7.52 9.87
C TYR A 52 15.51 -7.25 10.83
N GLY A 53 15.15 -5.99 11.06
CA GLY A 53 14.08 -5.61 11.98
C GLY A 53 12.71 -6.23 11.64
N PRO A 54 12.13 -5.91 10.47
CA PRO A 54 10.88 -6.54 10.03
C PRO A 54 11.00 -8.06 9.81
N LYS A 55 12.20 -8.59 9.50
CA LYS A 55 12.42 -10.04 9.41
C LYS A 55 12.15 -10.75 10.74
N GLU A 56 12.55 -10.15 11.86
CA GLU A 56 12.23 -10.69 13.20
C GLU A 56 10.73 -10.63 13.52
N VAL A 57 10.03 -9.61 13.02
CA VAL A 57 8.55 -9.55 13.12
C VAL A 57 7.94 -10.75 12.40
N LEU A 58 8.35 -11.00 11.15
CA LEU A 58 7.86 -12.14 10.37
C LEU A 58 8.12 -13.50 11.04
N LYS A 59 9.28 -13.68 11.68
CA LYS A 59 9.59 -14.90 12.44
C LYS A 59 8.65 -15.08 13.63
N ARG A 60 8.42 -14.03 14.42
CA ARG A 60 7.47 -14.09 15.56
C ARG A 60 6.05 -14.40 15.10
N VAL A 61 5.62 -13.79 14.00
CA VAL A 61 4.29 -14.04 13.42
C VAL A 61 4.16 -15.51 12.97
N GLU A 62 5.20 -16.08 12.38
CA GLU A 62 5.25 -17.51 12.03
C GLU A 62 5.21 -18.42 13.26
N GLU A 63 5.99 -18.13 14.31
CA GLU A 63 6.05 -18.90 15.55
C GLU A 63 4.73 -18.88 16.34
N ASN A 64 4.03 -17.74 16.30
CA ASN A 64 2.71 -17.59 16.93
C ASN A 64 1.61 -18.40 16.24
N CYS A 65 1.81 -18.77 14.98
CA CYS A 65 0.93 -19.68 14.26
C CYS A 65 1.22 -21.14 14.63
N LYS A 66 0.87 -21.52 15.87
CA LYS A 66 1.02 -22.88 16.40
C LYS A 66 0.14 -23.86 15.61
N ASN A 67 0.76 -24.61 14.69
CA ASN A 67 0.28 -25.85 14.05
C ASN A 67 -0.64 -25.73 12.81
N LYS A 68 0.00 -25.52 11.64
CA LYS A 68 -0.41 -25.87 10.25
C LYS A 68 -0.95 -24.75 9.36
N THR A 69 -1.28 -23.58 9.88
CA THR A 69 -1.71 -22.44 9.05
C THR A 69 -0.62 -21.38 8.99
N TYR A 70 -0.20 -21.01 7.78
CA TYR A 70 0.69 -19.87 7.58
C TYR A 70 -0.06 -18.57 7.89
N PRO A 71 0.63 -17.53 8.42
CA PRO A 71 -0.01 -16.26 8.71
C PRO A 71 -0.59 -15.65 7.44
N SER A 72 -1.78 -15.06 7.56
CA SER A 72 -2.39 -14.33 6.46
C SER A 72 -1.59 -13.06 6.16
N ILE A 73 -1.64 -12.61 4.91
CA ILE A 73 -1.03 -11.34 4.48
C ILE A 73 -1.53 -10.18 5.34
N GLN A 74 -2.80 -10.20 5.74
CA GLN A 74 -3.38 -9.17 6.61
C GLN A 74 -2.70 -9.11 7.99
N ILE A 75 -2.46 -10.26 8.62
CA ILE A 75 -1.75 -10.32 9.92
C ILE A 75 -0.32 -9.81 9.76
N ILE A 76 0.36 -10.22 8.69
CA ILE A 76 1.73 -9.77 8.40
C ILE A 76 1.77 -8.25 8.24
N LYS A 77 0.84 -7.70 7.46
CA LYS A 77 0.70 -6.27 7.23
C LYS A 77 0.55 -5.51 8.55
N GLU A 78 -0.41 -5.90 9.39
CA GLU A 78 -0.69 -5.24 10.66
C GLU A 78 0.52 -5.26 11.61
N GLU A 79 1.23 -6.39 11.69
CA GLU A 79 2.41 -6.51 12.56
C GLU A 79 3.61 -5.71 12.03
N ILE A 80 3.80 -5.63 10.71
CA ILE A 80 4.83 -4.76 10.10
C ILE A 80 4.48 -3.29 10.29
N GLU A 81 3.22 -2.89 10.08
CA GLU A 81 2.76 -1.52 10.31
C GLU A 81 2.95 -1.10 11.77
N LYS A 82 2.62 -1.99 12.71
CA LYS A 82 2.84 -1.79 14.14
C LYS A 82 4.32 -1.63 14.50
N TYR A 83 5.20 -2.46 13.92
CA TYR A 83 6.64 -2.35 14.11
C TYR A 83 7.18 -1.02 13.59
N LEU A 84 6.73 -0.59 12.41
CA LEU A 84 7.11 0.67 11.78
C LEU A 84 6.40 1.89 12.37
N ARG A 85 5.51 1.69 13.36
CA ARG A 85 4.69 2.73 14.00
C ARG A 85 3.87 3.53 12.98
N ILE A 86 3.36 2.86 11.96
CA ILE A 86 2.48 3.45 10.97
C ILE A 86 1.08 3.50 11.58
N THR A 87 0.57 4.71 11.77
CA THR A 87 -0.77 4.96 12.31
C THR A 87 -1.76 5.25 11.20
N GLN A 88 -3.06 5.18 11.50
CA GLN A 88 -4.10 5.63 10.57
C GLN A 88 -3.95 7.11 10.21
N ASN A 89 -3.45 7.94 11.13
CA ASN A 89 -3.16 9.35 10.85
C ASN A 89 -2.02 9.52 9.84
N ASP A 90 -0.99 8.67 9.89
CA ASP A 90 0.06 8.66 8.87
C ASP A 90 -0.52 8.35 7.48
N LYS A 91 -1.39 7.34 7.39
CA LYS A 91 -2.05 6.94 6.13
C LYS A 91 -2.91 8.06 5.56
N ILE A 92 -3.70 8.72 6.41
CA ILE A 92 -4.53 9.89 6.02
C ILE A 92 -3.63 11.04 5.55
N TRP A 93 -2.59 11.35 6.30
CA TRP A 93 -1.67 12.43 5.95
C TRP A 93 -1.00 12.17 4.61
N GLU A 94 -0.52 10.94 4.39
CA GLU A 94 0.11 10.54 3.13
C GLU A 94 -0.86 10.71 1.94
N LEU A 95 -2.11 10.25 2.10
CA LEU A 95 -3.14 10.41 1.06
C LEU A 95 -3.41 11.88 0.73
N LYS A 96 -3.49 12.76 1.74
CA LYS A 96 -3.70 14.21 1.53
C LYS A 96 -2.52 14.90 0.85
N GLN A 97 -1.31 14.41 1.09
CA GLN A 97 -0.10 14.93 0.45
C GLN A 97 0.12 14.42 -0.98
N MET A 98 -0.62 13.39 -1.43
CA MET A 98 -0.50 12.92 -2.80
C MET A 98 -0.72 14.04 -3.81
N LYS A 99 0.11 14.06 -4.85
CA LYS A 99 -0.01 14.96 -6.00
C LYS A 99 0.19 14.16 -7.27
N ILE A 100 -0.68 14.37 -8.26
CA ILE A 100 -0.49 13.78 -9.58
C ILE A 100 0.80 14.32 -10.21
N LYS A 101 1.63 13.42 -10.73
CA LYS A 101 2.88 13.79 -11.41
C LYS A 101 2.59 14.22 -12.85
N THR A 102 3.47 15.06 -13.42
CA THR A 102 3.31 15.60 -14.79
C THR A 102 3.15 14.50 -15.85
N ASN A 103 3.90 13.40 -15.71
CA ASN A 103 3.94 12.30 -16.68
C ASN A 103 3.05 11.10 -16.30
N GLU A 104 2.34 11.16 -15.17
CA GLU A 104 1.44 10.09 -14.73
C GLU A 104 0.07 10.23 -15.39
N SER A 105 -0.59 9.13 -15.76
CA SER A 105 -1.96 9.21 -16.26
C SER A 105 -2.93 9.44 -15.09
N ILE A 106 -4.01 10.20 -15.32
CA ILE A 106 -5.03 10.43 -14.29
C ILE A 106 -5.67 9.11 -13.83
N SER A 107 -5.81 8.14 -14.73
CA SER A 107 -6.37 6.82 -14.42
C SER A 107 -5.47 6.04 -13.45
N ILE A 108 -4.16 6.01 -13.71
CA ILE A 108 -3.18 5.35 -12.81
C ILE A 108 -3.16 6.06 -11.45
N PHE A 109 -3.14 7.40 -11.46
CA PHE A 109 -3.20 8.18 -10.23
C PHE A 109 -4.45 7.84 -9.40
N ASN A 110 -5.62 7.77 -10.04
CA ASN A 110 -6.88 7.48 -9.35
C ASN A 110 -6.91 6.07 -8.76
N ILE A 111 -6.37 5.08 -9.47
CA ILE A 111 -6.23 3.71 -8.95
C ILE A 111 -5.38 3.72 -7.68
N ASN A 112 -4.23 4.40 -7.70
CA ASN A 112 -3.34 4.52 -6.56
C ASN A 112 -3.98 5.28 -5.39
N TYR A 113 -4.69 6.37 -5.67
CA TYR A 113 -5.40 7.17 -4.67
C TYR A 113 -6.49 6.34 -3.98
N ILE A 114 -7.31 5.61 -4.75
CA ILE A 114 -8.37 4.75 -4.22
C ILE A 114 -7.79 3.60 -3.41
N ARG A 115 -6.68 2.99 -3.85
CA ARG A 115 -5.98 1.94 -3.09
C ARG A 115 -5.58 2.43 -1.70
N LYS A 116 -4.90 3.59 -1.62
CA LYS A 116 -4.50 4.19 -0.34
C LYS A 116 -5.70 4.62 0.50
N TYR A 117 -6.76 5.13 -0.12
CA TYR A 117 -8.02 5.46 0.58
C TYR A 117 -8.67 4.22 1.22
N LYS A 118 -8.71 3.08 0.51
CA LYS A 118 -9.25 1.83 1.01
C LYS A 118 -8.42 1.22 2.14
N ASN A 119 -7.13 1.53 2.23
CA ASN A 119 -6.27 1.10 3.32
C ASN A 119 -6.56 1.82 4.66
N ILE A 120 -7.29 2.93 4.63
CA ILE A 120 -7.65 3.66 5.83
C ILE A 120 -8.89 3.03 6.44
N ASP A 121 -8.93 2.95 7.77
CA ASP A 121 -10.07 2.43 8.51
C ASP A 121 -11.34 3.16 8.13
N GLU A 122 -12.43 2.41 7.95
CA GLU A 122 -13.67 2.92 7.39
C GLU A 122 -14.22 4.14 8.16
N GLU A 123 -14.16 4.09 9.49
CA GLU A 123 -14.60 5.20 10.35
C GLU A 123 -13.74 6.46 10.21
N MET A 124 -12.47 6.32 9.85
CA MET A 124 -11.52 7.42 9.71
C MET A 124 -11.50 8.00 8.29
N ARG A 125 -12.01 7.27 7.29
CA ARG A 125 -12.14 7.76 5.90
C ARG A 125 -12.96 9.04 5.79
N LYS A 126 -13.88 9.31 6.73
CA LYS A 126 -14.66 10.56 6.82
C LYS A 126 -13.80 11.82 6.98
N LEU A 127 -12.54 11.67 7.41
CA LEU A 127 -11.57 12.77 7.54
C LEU A 127 -10.97 13.20 6.20
N ILE A 128 -11.25 12.46 5.13
CA ILE A 128 -10.81 12.74 3.76
C ILE A 128 -12.00 13.30 2.98
N THR A 129 -11.80 14.48 2.43
CA THR A 129 -12.81 15.26 1.73
C THR A 129 -12.62 15.21 0.22
N VAL A 130 -13.66 15.59 -0.53
CA VAL A 130 -13.54 15.81 -1.99
C VAL A 130 -12.48 16.88 -2.29
N GLU A 131 -12.34 17.88 -1.42
CA GLU A 131 -11.34 18.94 -1.55
C GLU A 131 -9.91 18.39 -1.43
N ASP A 132 -9.66 17.40 -0.56
CA ASP A 132 -8.36 16.73 -0.48
C ASP A 132 -8.00 16.04 -1.81
N TYR A 133 -8.97 15.39 -2.45
CA TYR A 133 -8.77 14.78 -3.77
C TYR A 133 -8.58 15.84 -4.86
N ILE A 134 -9.37 16.92 -4.90
CA ILE A 134 -9.19 18.02 -5.86
C ILE A 134 -7.79 18.60 -5.72
N ASN A 135 -7.32 18.83 -4.49
CA ASN A 135 -5.97 19.33 -4.22
C ASN A 135 -4.88 18.36 -4.67
N SER A 136 -5.17 17.06 -4.73
CA SER A 136 -4.24 16.04 -5.23
C SER A 136 -4.05 16.10 -6.75
N ILE A 137 -5.09 16.49 -7.51
CA ILE A 137 -5.04 16.58 -8.97
C ILE A 137 -4.84 18.00 -9.51
N LYS A 138 -4.96 19.01 -8.64
CA LYS A 138 -4.80 20.45 -8.95
C LYS A 138 -3.54 20.83 -9.75
N PRO A 139 -2.37 20.18 -9.57
CA PRO A 139 -1.20 20.46 -10.40
C PRO A 139 -1.43 20.25 -11.91
N ARG A 140 -2.47 19.50 -12.31
CA ARG A 140 -2.90 19.36 -13.70
C ARG A 140 -4.25 20.06 -13.90
N ILE A 141 -4.19 21.24 -14.49
CA ILE A 141 -5.34 22.15 -14.68
C ILE A 141 -6.51 21.46 -15.42
N TYR A 142 -6.24 20.75 -16.51
CA TYR A 142 -7.29 20.08 -17.31
C TYR A 142 -8.07 18.98 -16.56
N PRO A 143 -7.43 18.02 -15.88
CA PRO A 143 -8.10 17.07 -14.99
C PRO A 143 -8.88 17.73 -13.84
N CYS A 144 -8.32 18.78 -13.23
CA CYS A 144 -8.96 19.49 -12.12
C CYS A 144 -10.28 20.16 -12.51
N LEU A 145 -10.38 20.68 -13.74
CA LEU A 145 -11.59 21.35 -14.26
C LEU A 145 -12.76 20.39 -14.52
N LYS A 146 -12.51 19.07 -14.65
CA LYS A 146 -13.55 18.06 -14.91
C LYS A 146 -14.21 17.50 -13.65
N VAL A 147 -13.67 17.77 -12.46
CA VAL A 147 -14.34 17.38 -11.21
C VAL A 147 -15.49 18.35 -10.98
N PRO A 148 -16.75 17.89 -10.88
CA PRO A 148 -17.86 18.78 -10.60
C PRO A 148 -17.62 19.43 -9.24
N LYS A 149 -17.33 20.72 -9.24
CA LYS A 149 -17.42 21.51 -8.01
C LYS A 149 -18.89 21.45 -7.60
N GLN A 150 -19.20 20.92 -6.42
CA GLN A 150 -20.50 21.19 -5.81
C GLN A 150 -20.59 22.70 -5.58
N VAL A 151 -21.07 23.42 -6.59
CA VAL A 151 -21.47 24.82 -6.44
C VAL A 151 -22.93 24.79 -6.01
N SER A 152 -23.18 24.68 -4.70
CA SER A 152 -24.40 25.19 -4.08
C SER A 152 -24.38 25.05 -2.57
N LYS A 153 -24.74 26.04 -1.76
CA LYS A 153 -25.13 27.44 -1.96
C LYS A 153 -25.12 28.02 -0.55
N ASP A 154 -24.19 28.92 -0.24
CA ASP A 154 -24.46 29.91 0.80
C ASP A 154 -25.60 30.78 0.27
N LYS A 155 -26.82 30.47 0.73
CA LYS A 155 -27.97 31.36 0.54
C LYS A 155 -27.92 32.38 1.67
N LYS A 156 -27.52 33.59 1.28
CA LYS A 156 -27.90 34.92 1.77
C LYS A 156 -28.18 35.08 3.25
#